data_AF-A0A162WGJ9-F1
#
_entry.id   AF-A0A162WGJ9-F1
#
_cell.length_a   1.000
_cell.length_b   1.000
_cell.length_c   1.000
_cell.angle_alpha   90.00
_cell.angle_beta   90.00
_cell.angle_gamma   90.00
#
_symmetry.space_group_name_H-M   'P 1'
#
loop_
_entity.id
_entity.type
_entity.pdbx_description
1 polymer ?
#
loop_
_entity_poly.entity_id
_entity_poly.type
_entity_poly.pdbx_seq_one_letter_code
_entity_poly.pdbx_strand_id
1 'polypeptide(L)'
;MTRDCRPFPSYEHGDCEEEGFCELWRAAAAGMVIAAVIGGLTIFALLATMCSQRRKRSKAWAPISFMFLIYALPQAFSMGTIAYLYNSSATFYMGTRYNFSFIFCIISWILSIMLSVVLSLIAVLSPPEYAYQQLD
;
A
#
# COMPACT_ATOMS: atom_id res chain seq x y z
N MET A 1 -11.69 -16.87 -27.46
CA MET A 1 -11.57 -16.31 -26.09
C MET A 1 -12.92 -15.71 -25.74
N THR A 2 -13.70 -16.40 -24.90
CA THR A 2 -14.94 -15.84 -24.37
C THR A 2 -14.59 -14.62 -23.52
N ARG A 3 -15.27 -13.49 -23.75
CA ARG A 3 -15.03 -12.20 -23.07
C ARG A 3 -15.68 -12.15 -21.68
N ASP A 4 -15.96 -13.29 -21.09
CA ASP A 4 -16.68 -13.38 -19.84
C ASP A 4 -15.68 -13.40 -18.68
N CYS A 5 -15.69 -12.31 -17.91
CA CYS A 5 -14.97 -12.21 -16.65
C CYS A 5 -15.75 -12.98 -15.59
N ARG A 6 -15.08 -13.94 -14.92
CA ARG A 6 -15.63 -14.63 -13.75
C ARG A 6 -14.90 -14.20 -12.48
N PRO A 7 -15.57 -14.24 -11.30
CA PRO A 7 -14.88 -14.07 -10.03
C PRO A 7 -13.88 -15.21 -9.83
N PHE A 8 -12.67 -14.85 -9.39
CA PHE A 8 -11.61 -15.77 -9.06
C PHE A 8 -11.11 -15.47 -7.64
N PRO A 9 -10.85 -16.48 -6.80
CA PRO A 9 -11.00 -17.92 -7.04
C PRO A 9 -12.42 -18.42 -6.73
N SER A 10 -12.83 -19.54 -7.35
CA SER A 10 -14.13 -20.18 -7.17
C SER A 10 -13.99 -21.69 -6.89
N TYR A 11 -14.71 -22.18 -5.87
CA TYR A 11 -14.77 -23.61 -5.52
C TYR A 11 -15.41 -24.44 -6.64
N GLU A 12 -16.49 -23.93 -7.25
CA GLU A 12 -17.22 -24.59 -8.35
C GLU A 12 -16.36 -24.85 -9.59
N HIS A 13 -15.30 -24.05 -9.77
CA HIS A 13 -14.40 -24.13 -10.92
C HIS A 13 -13.08 -24.86 -10.60
N GLY A 14 -12.94 -25.43 -9.41
CA GLY A 14 -11.72 -26.14 -9.00
C GLY A 14 -10.51 -25.23 -8.72
N ASP A 15 -10.68 -23.91 -8.61
CA ASP A 15 -9.55 -22.99 -8.36
C ASP A 15 -8.94 -23.16 -6.95
N CYS A 16 -9.70 -23.77 -6.04
CA CYS A 16 -9.36 -23.94 -4.63
C CYS A 16 -9.05 -25.42 -4.28
N GLU A 17 -8.59 -26.22 -5.26
CA GLU A 17 -8.14 -27.60 -5.03
C GLU A 17 -6.83 -27.67 -4.22
N GLU A 18 -5.94 -26.69 -4.38
CA GLU A 18 -4.70 -26.62 -3.62
C GLU A 18 -4.96 -26.10 -2.19
N GLU A 19 -4.50 -26.86 -1.19
CA GLU A 19 -4.69 -26.52 0.22
C GLU A 19 -4.13 -25.12 0.53
N GLY A 20 -4.96 -24.26 1.11
CA GLY A 20 -4.57 -22.91 1.51
C GLY A 20 -4.47 -21.87 0.37
N PHE A 21 -4.54 -22.26 -0.90
CA PHE A 21 -4.48 -21.32 -2.04
C PHE A 21 -5.58 -20.26 -1.95
N CYS A 22 -6.82 -20.72 -1.80
CA CYS A 22 -8.02 -19.89 -1.75
C CYS A 22 -7.95 -18.86 -0.61
N GLU A 23 -7.47 -19.31 0.56
CA GLU A 23 -7.39 -18.52 1.78
C GLU A 23 -6.27 -17.47 1.68
N LEU A 24 -5.08 -17.84 1.19
CA LEU A 24 -3.98 -16.91 0.95
C LEU A 24 -4.35 -15.87 -0.11
N TRP A 25 -5.01 -16.28 -1.20
CA TRP A 25 -5.48 -15.36 -2.23
C TRP A 25 -6.49 -14.35 -1.68
N ARG A 26 -7.48 -14.82 -0.90
CA ARG A 26 -8.46 -13.96 -0.24
C ARG A 26 -7.80 -13.03 0.78
N ALA A 27 -6.80 -13.50 1.52
CA ALA A 27 -6.03 -12.68 2.44
C ALA A 27 -5.29 -11.56 1.71
N ALA A 28 -4.65 -11.86 0.57
CA ALA A 28 -4.01 -10.84 -0.27
C ALA A 28 -5.03 -9.84 -0.83
N ALA A 29 -6.20 -10.32 -1.29
CA ALA A 29 -7.26 -9.44 -1.77
C ALA A 29 -7.76 -8.50 -0.65
N ALA A 30 -8.00 -9.01 0.56
CA ALA A 30 -8.37 -8.22 1.72
C ALA A 30 -7.27 -7.20 2.08
N GLY A 31 -6.00 -7.60 2.03
CA GLY A 31 -4.86 -6.71 2.24
C GLY A 31 -4.85 -5.52 1.27
N MET A 32 -5.15 -5.75 -0.01
CA MET A 32 -5.25 -4.68 -1.00
C MET A 32 -6.45 -3.75 -0.77
N VAL A 33 -7.59 -4.26 -0.30
CA VAL A 33 -8.74 -3.43 0.09
C VAL A 33 -8.38 -2.54 1.28
N ILE A 34 -7.72 -3.10 2.30
CA ILE A 34 -7.25 -2.34 3.46
C ILE A 34 -6.26 -1.25 3.01
N ALA A 35 -5.30 -1.59 2.15
CA ALA A 35 -4.38 -0.61 1.58
C ALA A 35 -5.11 0.51 0.84
N ALA A 36 -6.15 0.21 0.05
CA ALA A 36 -6.91 1.21 -0.67
C ALA A 36 -7.62 2.20 0.27
N VAL A 37 -8.25 1.69 1.35
CA VAL A 37 -8.90 2.52 2.36
C VAL A 37 -7.90 3.43 3.06
N ILE A 38 -6.77 2.87 3.52
CA ILE A 38 -5.74 3.63 4.23
C ILE A 38 -5.08 4.65 3.30
N GLY A 39 -4.80 4.28 2.05
CA GLY A 39 -4.28 5.19 1.04
C GLY A 39 -5.22 6.36 0.79
N GLY A 40 -6.53 6.11 0.71
CA GLY A 40 -7.54 7.16 0.64
C GLY A 40 -7.50 8.11 1.83
N LEU A 41 -7.44 7.58 3.06
CA LEU A 41 -7.30 8.38 4.28
C LEU A 41 -6.01 9.20 4.30
N THR A 42 -4.89 8.63 3.84
CA THR A 42 -3.61 9.33 3.73
C THR A 42 -3.69 10.49 2.75
N ILE A 43 -4.35 10.31 1.60
CA ILE A 43 -4.60 11.39 0.63
C ILE A 43 -5.44 12.51 1.26
N PHE A 44 -6.52 12.17 1.96
CA PHE A 44 -7.33 13.16 2.67
C PHE A 44 -6.54 13.91 3.74
N ALA A 45 -5.72 13.20 4.52
CA ALA A 45 -4.86 13.80 5.53
C ALA A 45 -3.85 14.78 4.90
N LEU A 46 -3.22 14.38 3.79
CA LEU A 46 -2.30 15.22 3.03
C LEU A 46 -2.98 16.49 2.52
N LEU A 47 -4.15 16.36 1.89
CA LEU A 47 -4.94 17.51 1.41
C LEU A 47 -5.33 18.44 2.57
N ALA A 48 -5.78 17.89 3.69
CA ALA A 48 -6.12 18.68 4.87
C ALA A 48 -4.90 19.45 5.40
N THR A 49 -3.71 18.83 5.45
CA THR A 49 -2.48 19.54 5.83
C THR A 49 -2.06 20.61 4.83
N MET A 50 -2.23 20.36 3.53
CA MET A 50 -1.92 21.33 2.48
C MET A 50 -2.87 22.52 2.48
N CYS A 51 -4.11 22.36 2.94
CA CYS A 51 -5.06 23.46 3.14
C CYS A 51 -4.90 24.15 4.50
N SER A 52 -4.19 23.55 5.46
CA SER A 52 -4.03 24.09 6.82
C SER A 52 -3.01 25.23 6.89
N GLN A 53 -3.13 26.07 7.94
CA GLN A 53 -2.26 27.20 8.22
C GLN A 53 -0.82 26.74 8.53
N ARG A 54 0.20 27.52 8.12
CA ARG A 54 1.63 27.16 8.21
C ARG A 54 2.05 26.56 9.56
N ARG A 55 1.59 27.13 10.69
CA ARG A 55 1.92 26.63 12.06
C ARG A 55 1.41 25.21 12.34
N LYS A 56 0.27 24.79 11.77
CA LYS A 56 -0.26 23.43 11.97
C LYS A 56 0.46 22.39 11.11
N ARG A 57 1.16 22.81 10.04
CA ARG A 57 1.87 21.90 9.13
C ARG A 57 3.09 21.27 9.79
N SER A 58 3.85 22.03 10.58
CA SER A 58 5.09 21.56 11.23
C SER A 58 4.87 20.27 12.04
N LYS A 59 3.78 20.21 12.81
CA LYS A 59 3.45 19.05 13.66
C LYS A 59 2.72 17.92 12.92
N ALA A 60 2.22 18.17 11.72
CA ALA A 60 1.38 17.22 11.00
C ALA A 60 2.16 16.23 10.12
N TRP A 61 3.44 16.48 9.84
CA TRP A 61 4.27 15.59 9.03
C TRP A 61 4.60 14.27 9.72
N ALA A 62 4.79 14.27 11.04
CA ALA A 62 5.05 13.06 11.82
C ALA A 62 3.92 12.02 11.74
N PRO A 63 2.64 12.34 11.99
CA PRO A 63 1.55 11.37 11.84
C PRO A 63 1.35 10.94 10.38
N ILE A 64 1.56 11.84 9.41
CA ILE A 64 1.46 11.51 7.98
C ILE A 64 2.53 10.48 7.58
N SER A 65 3.76 10.63 8.08
CA SER A 65 4.82 9.63 7.87
C SER A 65 4.38 8.23 8.32
N PHE A 66 3.76 8.14 9.49
CA PHE A 66 3.27 6.88 10.02
C PHE A 66 2.12 6.30 9.18
N MET A 67 1.22 7.14 8.66
CA MET A 67 0.15 6.68 7.76
C MET A 67 0.70 6.06 6.46
N PHE A 68 1.81 6.58 5.91
CA PHE A 68 2.48 5.97 4.76
C PHE A 68 3.04 4.58 5.05
N LEU A 69 3.57 4.34 6.26
CA LEU A 69 4.02 3.00 6.66
C LEU A 69 2.84 2.02 6.75
N ILE A 70 1.77 2.42 7.44
CA ILE A 70 0.59 1.57 7.57
C ILE A 70 -0.04 1.29 6.20
N TYR A 71 -0.01 2.24 5.26
CA TYR A 71 -0.45 2.03 3.88
C TYR A 71 0.42 1.02 3.13
N ALA A 72 1.74 1.09 3.28
CA ALA A 72 2.68 0.25 2.55
C ALA A 72 2.68 -1.22 3.02
N LEU A 73 2.42 -1.47 4.30
CA LEU A 73 2.49 -2.82 4.89
C LEU A 73 1.51 -3.82 4.25
N PRO A 74 0.19 -3.54 4.14
CA PRO A 74 -0.75 -4.45 3.49
C PRO A 74 -0.47 -4.64 1.99
N GLN A 75 0.06 -3.62 1.31
CA GLN A 75 0.48 -3.75 -0.09
C GLN A 75 1.66 -4.71 -0.22
N ALA A 76 2.70 -4.53 0.59
CA ALA A 76 3.87 -5.40 0.58
C ALA A 76 3.49 -6.85 0.93
N PHE A 77 2.63 -7.04 1.95
CA PHE A 77 2.07 -8.35 2.31
C PHE A 77 1.32 -9.00 1.16
N SER A 78 0.41 -8.27 0.51
CA SER A 78 -0.41 -8.79 -0.59
C SER A 78 0.44 -9.15 -1.80
N MET A 79 1.41 -8.30 -2.17
CA MET A 79 2.32 -8.56 -3.28
C MET A 79 3.25 -9.74 -2.99
N GLY A 80 3.77 -9.86 -1.76
CA GLY A 80 4.58 -10.99 -1.33
C GLY A 80 3.79 -12.31 -1.35
N THR A 81 2.53 -12.27 -0.90
CA THR A 81 1.62 -13.42 -0.95
C THR A 81 1.35 -13.85 -2.39
N ILE A 82 0.99 -12.91 -3.28
CA ILE A 82 0.78 -13.20 -4.70
C ILE A 82 2.06 -13.77 -5.35
N ALA A 83 3.23 -13.22 -5.02
CA ALA A 83 4.50 -13.72 -5.54
C ALA A 83 4.83 -15.14 -5.06
N TYR A 84 4.51 -15.44 -3.79
CA TYR A 84 4.63 -16.77 -3.23
C TYR A 84 3.71 -17.76 -3.96
N LEU A 85 2.41 -17.45 -4.06
CA LEU A 85 1.44 -18.29 -4.76
C LEU A 85 1.83 -18.52 -6.22
N TYR A 86 2.30 -17.47 -6.91
CA TYR A 86 2.75 -17.57 -8.30
C TYR A 86 3.90 -18.57 -8.48
N ASN A 87 4.80 -18.68 -7.49
CA ASN A 87 5.94 -19.59 -7.55
C ASN A 87 5.64 -21.00 -7.00
N SER A 88 4.69 -21.14 -6.08
CA SER A 88 4.39 -22.41 -5.43
C SER A 88 3.26 -23.18 -6.10
N SER A 89 2.23 -22.49 -6.61
CA SER A 89 1.00 -23.14 -7.07
C SER A 89 1.09 -23.65 -8.51
N ALA A 90 0.53 -24.84 -8.74
CA ALA A 90 0.43 -25.40 -10.08
C ALA A 90 -0.54 -24.61 -10.98
N THR A 91 -1.48 -23.88 -10.37
CA THR A 91 -2.48 -23.03 -11.04
C THR A 91 -1.85 -21.97 -11.96
N PHE A 92 -0.65 -21.48 -11.64
CA PHE A 92 0.05 -20.44 -12.41
C PHE A 92 1.21 -20.98 -13.28
N TYR A 93 1.41 -22.29 -13.35
CA TYR A 93 2.54 -22.89 -14.07
C TYR A 93 2.42 -22.76 -15.62
N MET A 94 1.21 -22.66 -16.16
CA MET A 94 0.93 -22.59 -17.59
C MET A 94 0.87 -21.14 -18.10
N GLY A 95 2.02 -20.46 -18.18
CA GLY A 95 2.18 -19.25 -19.00
C GLY A 95 1.54 -17.96 -18.48
N THR A 96 1.05 -17.93 -17.24
CA THR A 96 0.63 -16.67 -16.61
C THR A 96 1.82 -15.75 -16.38
N ARG A 97 1.61 -14.44 -16.47
CA ARG A 97 2.65 -13.43 -16.19
C ARG A 97 2.07 -12.31 -15.34
N TYR A 98 2.91 -11.67 -14.54
CA TYR A 98 2.52 -10.45 -13.84
C TYR A 98 2.13 -9.36 -14.83
N ASN A 99 1.04 -8.66 -14.53
CA ASN A 99 0.58 -7.53 -15.31
C ASN A 99 1.19 -6.22 -14.77
N PHE A 100 1.01 -5.12 -15.50
CA PHE A 100 1.52 -3.80 -15.12
C PHE A 100 1.04 -3.33 -13.74
N SER A 101 -0.18 -3.72 -13.33
CA SER A 101 -0.74 -3.39 -12.01
C SER A 101 0.12 -3.89 -10.85
N PHE A 102 0.74 -5.08 -10.99
CA PHE A 102 1.63 -5.65 -9.98
C PHE A 102 2.90 -4.80 -9.84
N ILE A 103 3.49 -4.39 -10.97
CA ILE A 103 4.68 -3.54 -11.00
C ILE A 103 4.38 -2.17 -10.39
N PHE A 104 3.25 -1.55 -10.75
CA PHE A 104 2.85 -0.26 -10.17
C PHE A 104 2.62 -0.34 -8.67
N CYS A 105 2.04 -1.43 -8.17
CA CYS A 105 1.91 -1.63 -6.73
C CYS A 105 3.28 -1.76 -6.04
N ILE A 106 4.24 -2.47 -6.65
CA ILE A 106 5.60 -2.55 -6.12
C ILE A 106 6.24 -1.17 -5.99
N ILE A 107 6.18 -0.40 -7.07
CA ILE A 107 6.72 0.97 -7.06
C ILE A 107 6.01 1.82 -5.99
N SER A 108 4.69 1.68 -5.85
CA SER A 108 3.90 2.44 -4.87
C SER A 108 4.33 2.20 -3.43
N TRP A 109 4.46 0.94 -2.98
CA TRP A 109 4.81 0.67 -1.59
C TRP A 109 6.28 1.01 -1.30
N ILE A 110 7.19 0.83 -2.27
CA ILE A 110 8.60 1.25 -2.13
C ILE A 110 8.70 2.76 -1.96
N LEU A 111 8.05 3.54 -2.82
CA LEU A 111 8.04 5.00 -2.72
C LEU A 111 7.41 5.48 -1.42
N SER A 112 6.37 4.79 -0.94
CA SER A 112 5.69 5.12 0.32
C SER A 112 6.59 4.91 1.54
N ILE A 113 7.36 3.81 1.57
CA ILE A 113 8.36 3.58 2.63
C ILE A 113 9.46 4.64 2.57
N MET A 114 10.00 4.92 1.38
CA MET A 114 11.03 5.95 1.21
C MET A 114 10.53 7.32 1.69
N LEU A 115 9.30 7.69 1.32
CA LEU A 115 8.70 8.94 1.75
C LEU A 115 8.50 8.99 3.27
N SER A 116 8.08 7.90 3.90
CA SER A 116 8.00 7.83 5.36
C SER A 116 9.36 8.03 6.01
N VAL A 117 10.42 7.37 5.54
CA VAL A 117 11.77 7.54 6.10
C VAL A 117 12.21 9.00 6.00
N VAL A 118 12.04 9.62 4.83
CA VAL A 118 12.40 11.03 4.62
C VAL A 118 11.58 11.95 5.52
N LEU A 119 10.26 11.76 5.62
CA LEU A 119 9.41 12.59 6.48
C LEU A 119 9.72 12.41 7.97
N SER A 120 10.05 11.20 8.42
CA SER A 120 10.49 10.94 9.79
C SER A 120 11.84 11.62 10.09
N LEU A 121 12.79 11.55 9.16
CA LEU A 121 14.06 12.27 9.29
C LEU A 121 13.85 13.78 9.38
N ILE A 122 12.98 14.34 8.52
CA ILE A 122 12.61 15.76 8.58
C ILE A 122 11.98 16.07 9.94
N ALA A 123 11.07 15.24 10.45
CA ALA A 123 10.42 15.48 11.73
C ALA A 123 11.39 15.50 12.92
N VAL A 124 12.46 14.69 12.89
CA VAL A 124 13.47 14.62 13.96
C VAL A 124 14.54 15.71 13.82
N LEU A 125 14.97 16.00 12.58
CA LEU A 125 16.05 16.96 12.31
C LEU A 125 15.55 18.40 12.20
N SER A 126 14.25 18.64 12.01
CA SER A 126 13.71 19.99 11.88
C SER A 126 13.93 20.77 13.18
N PRO A 127 14.52 21.97 13.12
CA PRO A 127 14.69 22.80 14.29
C PRO A 127 13.31 23.17 14.87
N PRO A 128 13.18 23.22 16.20
CA PRO A 128 11.92 23.51 16.87
C PRO A 128 11.39 24.89 16.48
N GLU A 129 10.06 25.02 16.37
CA GLU A 129 9.38 26.21 15.82
C GLU A 129 9.77 27.55 16.47
N TYR A 130 10.32 27.57 17.69
CA TYR A 130 10.80 28.79 18.35
C TYR A 130 12.06 29.39 17.72
N ALA A 131 12.78 28.64 16.88
CA ALA A 131 13.97 29.14 16.18
C ALA A 131 13.64 30.05 14.98
N TYR A 132 12.38 30.07 14.52
CA TYR A 132 11.92 30.99 13.49
C TYR A 132 11.45 32.29 14.17
N GLN A 133 12.36 33.25 14.26
CA GLN A 133 12.02 34.60 14.71
C GLN A 133 10.91 35.17 13.81
N GLN A 134 9.83 35.66 14.42
CA GLN A 134 8.84 36.45 13.71
C GLN A 134 9.52 37.77 13.34
N LEU A 135 9.77 38.02 12.04
CA LEU A 135 10.08 39.38 11.61
C LEU A 135 8.77 40.16 11.72
N ASP A 136 8.72 41.08 12.69
CA ASP A 136 7.73 42.16 12.78
C ASP A 136 7.94 43.19 11.66
#